data_AF-A0A0P1GG14-F1
#
_entry.id   AF-A0A0P1GG14-F1
#
_cell.length_a   1.000
_cell.length_b   1.000
_cell.length_c   1.000
_cell.angle_alpha   90.00
_cell.angle_beta   90.00
_cell.angle_gamma   90.00
#
_symmetry.space_group_name_H-M   'P 1'
#
loop_
_entity.id
_entity.type
_entity.pdbx_description
1 polymer ?
#
loop_
_entity_poly.entity_id
_entity_poly.type
_entity_poly.pdbx_seq_one_letter_code
_entity_poly.pdbx_strand_id
1 'polypeptide(L)'
;MITKFAFSIVVAGFAITAASSAMAQDQRVLRIQGEVCPTFKDTMIDWAGKIDGHGTYAVPALPAGASVDCSDASTFVPTSRSWGYDDQKAADFAALSHCQETLPDGYKACVIVGQSFDR
;
A
#
# COMPACT_ATOMS: atom_id res chain seq x y z
N MET A 1 6.79 10.05 -79.28
CA MET A 1 5.38 9.63 -79.29
C MET A 1 5.11 8.86 -78.01
N ILE A 2 3.96 9.13 -77.38
CA ILE A 2 3.38 8.50 -76.17
C ILE A 2 4.03 8.93 -74.84
N THR A 3 3.36 9.23 -73.71
CA THR A 3 2.10 9.89 -73.30
C THR A 3 2.28 10.09 -71.78
N LYS A 4 1.76 11.20 -71.22
CA LYS A 4 1.66 11.54 -69.79
C LYS A 4 1.13 10.36 -68.93
N PHE A 5 1.46 10.32 -67.63
CA PHE A 5 0.50 10.43 -66.51
C PHE A 5 1.27 10.51 -65.17
N ALA A 6 1.13 11.63 -64.48
CA ALA A 6 1.40 11.73 -63.04
C ALA A 6 0.10 11.42 -62.30
N PHE A 7 0.16 10.61 -61.25
CA PHE A 7 -0.87 10.58 -60.21
C PHE A 7 -0.20 10.39 -58.85
N SER A 8 -0.14 11.48 -58.08
CA SER A 8 0.20 11.50 -56.67
C SER A 8 -0.89 10.77 -55.91
N ILE A 9 -0.53 9.74 -55.13
CA ILE A 9 -1.41 9.19 -54.11
C ILE A 9 -1.04 9.87 -52.80
N VAL A 10 -1.81 10.91 -52.45
CA VAL A 10 -1.92 11.40 -51.08
C VAL A 10 -2.78 10.38 -50.34
N VAL A 11 -2.16 9.44 -49.63
CA VAL A 11 -2.90 8.63 -48.66
C VAL A 11 -3.12 9.50 -47.43
N ALA A 12 -4.36 9.99 -47.32
CA ALA A 12 -4.88 10.65 -46.14
C ALA A 12 -4.63 9.77 -44.90
N GLY A 13 -4.14 10.42 -43.85
CA GLY A 13 -3.85 9.78 -42.58
C GLY A 13 -5.08 9.09 -42.00
N PHE A 14 -4.84 7.87 -41.54
CA PHE A 14 -5.47 7.40 -40.33
C PHE A 14 -4.37 7.35 -39.28
N ALA A 15 -4.31 8.41 -38.48
CA ALA A 15 -3.69 8.31 -37.18
C ALA A 15 -4.44 7.17 -36.46
N ILE A 16 -3.76 6.04 -36.27
CA ILE A 16 -4.18 5.05 -35.31
C ILE A 16 -4.15 5.83 -34.00
N THR A 17 -5.32 6.20 -33.49
CA THR A 17 -5.45 6.53 -32.08
C THR A 17 -5.03 5.28 -31.36
N ALA A 18 -3.74 5.19 -31.03
CA ALA A 18 -3.28 4.34 -29.97
C ALA A 18 -4.20 4.71 -28.82
N ALA A 19 -5.09 3.79 -28.48
CA ALA A 19 -5.73 3.84 -27.19
C ALA A 19 -4.55 3.84 -26.24
N SER A 20 -4.22 5.02 -25.70
CA SER A 20 -3.45 5.09 -24.48
C SER A 20 -4.28 4.24 -23.53
N SER A 21 -3.86 3.00 -23.31
CA SER A 21 -3.99 2.38 -22.01
C SER A 21 -3.26 3.33 -21.08
N ALA A 22 -3.95 4.43 -20.73
CA ALA A 22 -3.70 5.18 -19.54
C ALA A 22 -3.56 4.09 -18.50
N MET A 23 -2.34 3.96 -17.99
CA MET A 23 -1.99 2.95 -17.02
C MET A 23 -3.15 2.91 -16.04
N ALA A 24 -3.81 1.75 -15.90
CA ALA A 24 -4.51 1.50 -14.67
C ALA A 24 -3.41 1.64 -13.63
N GLN A 25 -3.28 2.84 -13.04
CA GLN A 25 -2.45 3.01 -11.89
C GLN A 25 -3.13 2.12 -10.88
N ASP A 26 -2.55 0.94 -10.68
CA ASP A 26 -2.86 0.07 -9.56
C ASP A 26 -3.00 0.99 -8.35
N GLN A 27 -4.25 1.15 -7.92
CA GLN A 27 -4.55 2.20 -6.95
C GLN A 27 -4.06 1.66 -5.62
N ARG A 28 -3.03 2.29 -5.07
CA ARG A 28 -2.52 1.93 -3.76
C ARG A 28 -3.61 2.16 -2.70
N VAL A 29 -4.02 1.08 -2.04
CA VAL A 29 -4.99 1.09 -0.95
C VAL A 29 -4.25 0.90 0.37
N LEU A 30 -4.68 1.63 1.39
CA LEU A 30 -4.34 1.39 2.79
C LEU A 30 -5.63 1.04 3.55
N ARG A 31 -5.76 -0.21 3.99
CA ARG A 31 -6.81 -0.67 4.89
C ARG A 31 -6.32 -0.56 6.32
N ILE A 32 -6.89 0.37 7.08
CA ILE A 32 -6.64 0.54 8.51
C ILE A 32 -7.67 -0.26 9.30
N GLN A 33 -7.22 -1.03 10.28
CA GLN A 33 -8.06 -1.85 11.16
C GLN A 33 -8.08 -1.22 12.55
N GLY A 34 -9.29 -0.96 13.06
CA GLY A 34 -9.49 -0.36 14.38
C GLY A 34 -9.25 1.15 14.42
N GLU A 35 -9.23 1.69 15.63
CA GLU A 35 -8.94 3.11 15.89
C GLU A 35 -7.43 3.31 16.05
N VAL A 36 -6.88 4.26 15.29
CA VAL A 36 -5.48 4.66 15.36
C VAL A 36 -5.41 6.17 15.51
N CYS A 37 -4.41 6.66 16.24
CA CYS A 37 -4.21 8.09 16.42
C CYS A 37 -3.94 8.80 15.09
N PRO A 38 -4.41 10.05 14.89
CA PRO A 38 -4.25 10.78 13.63
C PRO A 38 -2.81 10.82 13.12
N THR A 39 -1.85 11.13 13.99
CA THR A 39 -0.42 11.17 13.63
C THR A 39 0.12 9.82 13.14
N PHE A 40 -0.34 8.73 13.77
CA PHE A 40 0.04 7.38 13.34
C PHE A 40 -0.59 7.03 11.99
N LYS A 41 -1.85 7.43 11.79
CA LYS A 41 -2.54 7.27 10.50
C LYS A 41 -1.79 7.99 9.37
N ASP A 42 -1.35 9.22 9.58
CA ASP A 42 -0.58 9.97 8.58
C ASP A 42 0.74 9.26 8.25
N THR A 43 1.41 8.70 9.26
CA THR A 43 2.62 7.87 9.08
C THR A 43 2.34 6.62 8.24
N MET A 44 1.21 5.94 8.49
CA MET A 44 0.82 4.77 7.72
C MET A 44 0.49 5.13 6.26
N ILE A 45 -0.16 6.27 6.03
CA ILE A 45 -0.49 6.77 4.69
C ILE A 45 0.79 7.09 3.91
N ASP A 46 1.71 7.86 4.52
CA ASP A 46 2.99 8.21 3.91
C ASP A 46 3.83 6.95 3.58
N TRP A 47 3.86 5.98 4.50
CA TRP A 47 4.52 4.70 4.25
C TRP A 47 3.86 3.93 3.10
N ALA A 48 2.53 3.83 3.08
CA ALA A 48 1.81 3.07 2.06
C ALA A 48 2.06 3.62 0.65
N GLY A 49 2.24 4.93 0.52
CA GLY A 49 2.56 5.58 -0.76
C GLY A 49 4.00 5.39 -1.24
N LYS A 50 4.86 4.73 -0.46
CA LYS A 50 6.31 4.56 -0.76
C LYS A 50 6.75 3.11 -0.92
N ILE A 51 5.92 2.14 -0.53
CA ILE A 51 6.28 0.73 -0.60
C ILE A 51 5.81 0.11 -1.91
N ASP A 52 6.58 -0.86 -2.38
CA ASP A 52 6.16 -1.78 -3.44
C ASP A 52 5.52 -3.05 -2.84
N GLY A 53 4.72 -3.74 -3.65
CA GLY A 53 4.05 -4.99 -3.27
C GLY A 53 3.08 -4.83 -2.09
N HIS A 54 2.71 -5.95 -1.46
CA HIS A 54 1.88 -5.96 -0.26
C HIS A 54 2.71 -5.63 0.97
N GLY A 55 2.12 -4.87 1.89
CA GLY A 55 2.72 -4.57 3.19
C GLY A 55 1.72 -4.65 4.33
N THR A 56 2.24 -4.86 5.53
CA THR A 56 1.45 -4.95 6.75
C THR A 56 2.10 -4.20 7.90
N TYR A 57 1.25 -3.53 8.69
CA TYR A 57 1.54 -2.96 10.00
C TYR A 57 0.95 -3.85 11.09
N ALA A 58 1.78 -4.27 12.03
CA ALA A 58 1.36 -5.01 13.22
C ALA A 58 1.86 -4.32 14.49
N VAL A 59 1.04 -4.34 15.55
CA VAL A 59 1.37 -3.78 16.86
C VAL A 59 0.94 -4.74 17.97
N PRO A 60 1.58 -4.67 19.15
CA PRO A 60 1.08 -5.33 20.35
C PRO A 60 -0.38 -4.93 20.65
N ALA A 61 -1.22 -5.93 20.92
CA ALA A 61 -2.62 -5.72 21.26
C ALA A 61 -2.74 -5.13 22.66
N LEU A 62 -3.45 -4.00 22.79
CA LEU A 62 -3.68 -3.40 24.09
C LEU A 62 -4.39 -4.38 25.04
N PRO A 63 -4.00 -4.41 26.33
CA PRO A 63 -4.73 -5.17 27.34
C PRO A 63 -6.22 -4.78 27.37
N ALA A 64 -7.08 -5.73 27.72
CA ALA A 64 -8.51 -5.46 27.84
C ALA A 64 -8.77 -4.30 28.82
N GLY A 65 -9.54 -3.30 28.38
CA GLY A 65 -9.85 -2.11 29.16
C GLY A 65 -8.81 -0.98 29.09
N ALA A 66 -7.68 -1.18 28.40
CA ALA A 66 -6.77 -0.09 28.08
C ALA A 66 -7.26 0.69 26.85
N SER A 67 -7.10 2.02 26.88
CA SER A 67 -7.42 2.94 25.79
C SER A 67 -6.17 3.66 25.34
N VAL A 68 -6.09 3.99 24.04
CA VAL A 68 -5.03 4.85 23.53
C VAL A 68 -5.37 6.31 23.83
N ASP A 69 -4.49 7.02 24.52
CA ASP A 69 -4.54 8.48 24.56
C ASP A 69 -3.66 9.05 23.45
N CYS A 70 -4.28 9.59 22.41
CA CYS A 70 -3.57 10.19 21.28
C CYS A 70 -2.87 11.51 21.62
N SER A 71 -3.11 12.06 22.81
CA SER A 71 -2.43 13.24 23.35
C SER A 71 -1.12 12.87 24.06
N ASP A 72 -0.98 11.59 24.47
CA ASP A 72 0.19 11.09 25.16
C ASP A 72 1.08 10.26 24.21
N ALA A 73 2.12 10.91 23.70
CA ALA A 73 3.12 10.30 22.82
C ALA A 73 3.98 9.22 23.51
N SER A 74 3.83 8.96 24.81
CA SER A 74 4.54 7.87 25.49
C SER A 74 3.88 6.50 25.29
N THR A 75 2.66 6.45 24.75
CA THR A 75 1.88 5.21 24.58
C THR A 75 2.13 4.49 23.25
N PHE A 76 3.14 4.92 22.46
CA PHE A 76 3.47 4.24 21.21
C PHE A 76 4.08 2.86 21.48
N VAL A 77 3.26 1.83 21.26
CA VAL A 77 3.75 0.45 21.21
C VAL A 77 4.69 0.25 20.03
N PRO A 78 5.74 -0.58 20.19
CA PRO A 78 6.66 -0.89 19.11
C PRO A 78 5.88 -1.43 17.91
N THR A 79 6.13 -0.82 16.76
CA THR A 79 5.41 -1.11 15.53
C THR A 79 6.27 -1.99 14.64
N SER A 80 5.75 -3.17 14.30
CA SER A 80 6.37 -4.05 13.32
C SER A 80 5.76 -3.84 11.95
N ARG A 81 6.61 -3.89 10.92
CA ARG A 81 6.21 -3.69 9.53
C ARG A 81 6.85 -4.72 8.63
N SER A 82 6.15 -5.09 7.58
CA SER A 82 6.63 -5.90 6.46
C SER A 82 6.14 -5.27 5.15
N TRP A 83 6.90 -5.41 4.06
CA TRP A 83 6.52 -4.93 2.73
C TRP A 83 7.32 -5.64 1.64
N GLY A 84 6.93 -5.46 0.38
CA GLY A 84 7.59 -6.09 -0.78
C GLY A 84 7.17 -7.53 -1.02
N TYR A 85 6.02 -7.95 -0.48
CA TYR A 85 5.50 -9.31 -0.66
C TYR A 85 4.54 -9.39 -1.85
N ASP A 86 4.56 -10.52 -2.55
CA ASP A 86 3.66 -10.77 -3.68
C ASP A 86 2.19 -10.95 -3.25
N ASP A 87 1.95 -11.34 -2.01
CA ASP A 87 0.61 -11.52 -1.46
C ASP A 87 0.46 -10.98 -0.02
N GLN A 88 -0.77 -10.60 0.33
CA GLN A 88 -1.08 -10.01 1.63
C GLN A 88 -0.84 -10.96 2.80
N LYS A 89 -1.01 -12.28 2.60
CA LYS A 89 -0.88 -13.27 3.68
C LYS A 89 0.59 -13.42 4.10
N ALA A 90 1.51 -13.37 3.14
CA ALA A 90 2.94 -13.39 3.41
C ALA A 90 3.39 -12.12 4.15
N ALA A 91 2.91 -10.95 3.72
CA ALA A 91 3.15 -9.69 4.44
C ALA A 91 2.60 -9.76 5.88
N ASP A 92 1.37 -10.22 6.06
CA ASP A 92 0.71 -10.35 7.35
C ASP A 92 1.50 -11.25 8.30
N PHE A 93 1.91 -12.43 7.82
CA PHE A 93 2.69 -13.38 8.60
C PHE A 93 4.02 -12.75 9.04
N ALA A 94 4.76 -12.11 8.13
CA ALA A 94 6.04 -11.50 8.45
C ALA A 94 5.93 -10.37 9.48
N ALA A 95 4.93 -9.49 9.33
CA ALA A 95 4.72 -8.40 10.29
C ALA A 95 4.31 -8.93 11.68
N LEU A 96 3.44 -9.95 11.73
CA LEU A 96 3.03 -10.58 12.98
C LEU A 96 4.17 -11.33 13.66
N SER A 97 4.98 -12.09 12.91
CA SER A 97 6.14 -12.80 13.45
C SER A 97 7.14 -11.83 14.05
N HIS A 98 7.50 -10.77 13.33
CA HIS A 98 8.41 -9.75 13.86
C HIS A 98 7.84 -9.08 15.12
N CYS A 99 6.54 -8.78 15.13
CA CYS A 99 5.88 -8.22 16.30
C CYS A 99 5.94 -9.15 17.53
N GLN A 100 5.73 -10.45 17.31
CA GLN A 100 5.79 -11.47 18.36
C GLN A 100 7.20 -11.62 18.92
N GLU A 101 8.23 -11.53 18.07
CA GLU A 101 9.64 -11.60 18.48
C GLU A 101 10.06 -10.41 19.36
N THR A 102 9.47 -9.24 19.13
CA THR A 102 9.77 -8.01 19.88
C THR A 102 8.68 -7.63 20.89
N LEU A 103 7.83 -8.57 21.28
CA LEU A 103 6.65 -8.31 22.10
C LEU A 103 7.07 -7.80 23.51
N PRO A 104 6.68 -6.58 23.92
CA PRO A 104 7.03 -6.07 25.25
C PRO A 104 6.33 -6.85 26.37
N ASP A 105 6.97 -6.87 27.54
CA ASP A 105 6.37 -7.43 28.76
C ASP A 105 5.02 -6.78 29.06
N GLY A 106 4.06 -7.60 29.48
CA GLY A 106 2.68 -7.17 29.76
C GLY A 106 1.72 -7.29 28.57
N TYR A 107 2.23 -7.41 27.34
CA TYR A 107 1.42 -7.71 26.16
C TYR A 107 1.28 -9.22 25.96
N LYS A 108 0.17 -9.65 25.34
CA LYS A 108 -0.16 -11.08 25.16
C LYS A 108 -0.23 -11.53 23.72
N ALA A 109 -0.40 -10.60 22.79
CA ALA A 109 -0.56 -10.87 21.38
C ALA A 109 -0.19 -9.65 20.55
N CYS A 110 -0.03 -9.87 19.25
CA CYS A 110 0.05 -8.83 18.24
C CYS A 110 -1.20 -8.85 17.36
N VAL A 111 -1.57 -7.69 16.85
CA VAL A 111 -2.70 -7.49 15.93
C VAL A 111 -2.26 -6.67 14.73
N ILE A 112 -2.90 -6.93 13.59
CA ILE A 112 -2.71 -6.14 12.38
C ILE A 112 -3.56 -4.87 12.51
N VAL A 113 -2.95 -3.72 12.23
CA VAL A 113 -3.63 -2.41 12.25
C VAL A 113 -3.63 -1.73 10.90
N GLY A 114 -2.81 -2.20 9.95
CA GLY A 114 -2.76 -1.65 8.61
C GLY A 114 -2.32 -2.67 7.58
N GLN A 115 -2.92 -2.63 6.41
CA GLN A 115 -2.53 -3.43 5.25
C GLN A 115 -2.52 -2.55 4.02
N SER A 116 -1.45 -2.62 3.25
CA SER A 116 -1.27 -1.87 2.03
C SER A 116 -1.10 -2.81 0.85
N PHE A 117 -1.87 -2.56 -0.21
CA PHE A 117 -1.95 -3.41 -1.40
C PHE A 117 -2.49 -2.59 -2.58
N ASP A 118 -2.28 -3.11 -3.78
CA ASP A 118 -2.78 -2.52 -5.02
C ASP A 118 -4.19 -3.06 -5.35
N ARG A 119 -5.01 -2.24 -6.03
CA ARG A 119 -6.37 -2.56 -6.48
C ARG A 119 -6.63 -2.17 -7.91
#